data_AF-A0A1F6TGN8-F1
#
_entry.id   AF-A0A1F6TGN8-F1
#
_cell.length_a   1.000
_cell.length_b   1.000
_cell.length_c   1.000
_cell.angle_alpha   90.00
_cell.angle_beta   90.00
_cell.angle_gamma   90.00
#
_symmetry.space_group_name_H-M   'P 1'
#
loop_
_entity.id
_entity.type
_entity.pdbx_description
1 polymer ?
#
loop_
_entity_poly.entity_id
_entity_poly.type
_entity_poly.pdbx_seq_one_letter_code
_entity_poly.pdbx_strand_id
1 'polypeptide(L)'
;TSVDRDDLRDGGGAHFAACVRAVRAHAPGTSVEILTPDFRGRIERALDALSEALPDVFNHNLETVPRLYPVARPGADYAHSLELLRRFKERHPGIPTKSGLMLGLGETNEEVEAVMRDLRAQGCDMLTIGQYLQPSRHHLPVARYAAPEEFAQLARVGQALGFRNVASGPMVRSSYHAERQAAGEAY
;
A
#
# COMPACT_ATOMS: atom_id res chain seq x y z
N THR A 1 4.25 -10.28 -1.40
CA THR A 1 5.12 -9.20 -0.89
C THR A 1 6.57 -9.57 -1.12
N SER A 2 7.50 -8.63 -1.03
CA SER A 2 8.95 -8.88 -1.11
C SER A 2 9.74 -7.89 -0.26
N VAL A 3 11.04 -8.16 -0.12
CA VAL A 3 12.04 -7.13 0.21
C VAL A 3 12.41 -6.34 -1.05
N ASP A 4 13.09 -5.20 -0.88
CA ASP A 4 13.66 -4.44 -1.99
C ASP A 4 14.75 -5.26 -2.71
N ARG A 5 14.79 -5.16 -4.03
CA ARG A 5 15.78 -5.83 -4.90
C ARG A 5 16.52 -4.82 -5.76
N ASP A 6 17.15 -3.85 -5.09
CA ASP A 6 17.98 -2.81 -5.70
C ASP A 6 19.18 -3.37 -6.50
N ASP A 7 19.56 -4.62 -6.21
CA ASP A 7 20.57 -5.37 -6.97
C ASP A 7 20.11 -5.73 -8.39
N LEU A 8 18.80 -5.75 -8.65
CA LEU A 8 18.22 -6.10 -9.94
C LEU A 8 17.90 -4.87 -10.80
N ARG A 9 18.05 -5.01 -12.11
CA ARG A 9 17.82 -3.92 -13.10
C ARG A 9 16.37 -3.48 -13.21
N ASP A 10 15.44 -4.35 -12.85
CA ASP A 10 13.99 -4.15 -12.85
C ASP A 10 13.42 -4.02 -11.42
N GLY A 11 14.29 -3.91 -10.41
CA GLY A 11 13.88 -3.85 -9.01
C GLY A 11 13.12 -5.09 -8.51
N GLY A 12 13.16 -6.21 -9.24
CA GLY A 12 12.40 -7.43 -8.93
C GLY A 12 11.00 -7.52 -9.55
N GLY A 13 10.62 -6.59 -10.44
CA GLY A 13 9.32 -6.63 -11.12
C GLY A 13 9.03 -7.96 -11.85
N ALA A 14 10.03 -8.53 -12.53
CA ALA A 14 9.90 -9.81 -13.22
C ALA A 14 9.65 -10.98 -12.25
N HIS A 15 10.18 -10.90 -11.02
CA HIS A 15 9.96 -11.93 -10.00
C HIS A 15 8.51 -11.94 -9.53
N PHE A 16 7.90 -10.76 -9.33
CA PHE A 16 6.47 -10.66 -9.04
C PHE A 16 5.63 -11.25 -10.19
N ALA A 17 5.92 -10.89 -11.44
CA ALA A 17 5.22 -11.45 -12.60
C ALA A 17 5.35 -12.98 -12.68
N ALA A 18 6.54 -13.53 -12.42
CA ALA A 18 6.76 -14.97 -12.39
C ALA A 18 5.91 -15.66 -11.31
N CYS A 19 5.83 -15.09 -10.11
CA CYS A 19 4.99 -15.61 -9.02
C CYS A 19 3.50 -15.56 -9.38
N VAL A 20 3.01 -14.45 -9.94
CA VAL A 20 1.61 -14.33 -10.39
C VAL A 20 1.29 -15.38 -11.45
N ARG A 21 2.16 -15.56 -12.44
CA ARG A 21 2.00 -16.57 -13.51
C ARG A 21 1.97 -17.98 -12.94
N ALA A 22 2.85 -18.29 -11.98
CA ALA A 22 2.90 -19.59 -11.33
C ALA A 22 1.61 -19.88 -10.55
N VAL A 23 1.08 -18.91 -9.79
CA VAL A 23 -0.20 -19.06 -9.08
C VAL A 23 -1.34 -19.31 -10.07
N ARG A 24 -1.45 -18.50 -11.12
CA ARG A 24 -2.51 -18.66 -12.15
C ARG A 24 -2.46 -20.02 -12.85
N ALA A 25 -1.26 -20.57 -13.08
CA ALA A 25 -1.10 -21.87 -13.70
C ALA A 25 -1.56 -23.04 -12.80
N HIS A 26 -1.38 -22.94 -11.48
CA HIS A 26 -1.70 -24.02 -10.54
C HIS A 26 -3.05 -23.85 -9.85
N ALA A 27 -3.57 -22.63 -9.76
CA ALA A 27 -4.79 -22.28 -9.07
C ALA A 27 -5.52 -21.12 -9.80
N PRO A 28 -6.10 -21.38 -10.99
CA PRO A 28 -6.65 -20.33 -11.86
C PRO A 28 -7.85 -19.57 -11.27
N GLY A 29 -8.52 -20.12 -10.25
CA GLY A 29 -9.62 -19.45 -9.54
C GLY A 29 -9.18 -18.55 -8.39
N THR A 30 -7.87 -18.46 -8.10
CA THR A 30 -7.34 -17.68 -6.98
C THR A 30 -7.02 -16.25 -7.41
N SER A 31 -7.65 -15.28 -6.74
CA SER A 31 -7.27 -13.87 -6.86
C SER A 31 -5.91 -13.58 -6.22
N VAL A 32 -5.09 -12.77 -6.86
CA VAL A 32 -3.73 -12.44 -6.43
C VAL A 32 -3.58 -10.95 -6.16
N GLU A 33 -3.35 -10.59 -4.89
CA GLU A 33 -2.85 -9.26 -4.50
C GLU A 33 -1.32 -9.32 -4.39
N ILE A 34 -0.63 -8.35 -5.00
CA ILE A 34 0.81 -8.15 -4.77
C ILE A 34 1.04 -6.88 -3.96
N LEU A 35 1.96 -6.94 -3.00
CA LEU A 35 2.49 -5.79 -2.27
C LEU A 35 3.95 -5.58 -2.71
N THR A 36 4.21 -4.46 -3.37
CA THR A 36 5.49 -4.19 -4.05
C THR A 36 6.35 -3.21 -3.28
N PRO A 37 7.69 -3.28 -3.45
CA PRO A 37 8.60 -2.20 -3.06
C PRO A 37 8.36 -0.96 -3.94
N ASP A 38 9.10 0.12 -3.70
CA ASP A 38 8.96 1.37 -4.48
C ASP A 38 9.67 1.31 -5.85
N PHE A 39 10.47 0.25 -6.09
CA PHE A 39 11.32 0.06 -7.26
C PHE A 39 12.32 1.20 -7.51
N ARG A 40 12.67 1.98 -6.49
CA ARG A 40 13.65 3.07 -6.43
C ARG A 40 14.35 3.43 -7.76
N GLY A 41 13.81 4.41 -8.47
CA GLY A 41 14.38 4.93 -9.73
C GLY A 41 14.28 3.98 -10.94
N ARG A 42 13.56 2.86 -10.80
CA ARG A 42 13.36 1.83 -11.83
C ARG A 42 11.89 1.52 -12.09
N ILE A 43 10.97 2.39 -11.65
CA ILE A 43 9.50 2.24 -11.81
C ILE A 43 9.16 1.75 -13.22
N GLU A 44 9.60 2.44 -14.26
CA GLU A 44 9.23 2.09 -15.64
C GLU A 44 9.63 0.65 -15.99
N ARG A 45 10.87 0.24 -15.66
CA ARG A 45 11.35 -1.12 -15.92
C ARG A 45 10.63 -2.17 -15.08
N ALA A 46 10.34 -1.86 -13.83
CA ALA A 46 9.60 -2.76 -12.95
C ALA A 46 8.17 -2.96 -13.44
N LEU A 47 7.51 -1.87 -13.86
CA LEU A 47 6.16 -1.90 -14.40
C LEU A 47 6.08 -2.60 -15.76
N ASP A 48 7.09 -2.42 -16.62
CA ASP A 48 7.21 -3.16 -17.87
C ASP A 48 7.30 -4.66 -17.60
N ALA A 49 8.18 -5.07 -16.68
CA ALA A 49 8.34 -6.48 -16.29
C ALA A 49 7.08 -7.06 -15.62
N LEU A 50 6.40 -6.29 -14.77
CA LEU A 50 5.13 -6.68 -14.13
C LEU A 50 4.00 -6.89 -15.14
N SER A 51 4.01 -6.15 -16.25
CA SER A 51 2.96 -6.24 -17.27
C SER A 51 2.92 -7.59 -17.98
N GLU A 52 3.97 -8.41 -17.87
CA GLU A 52 4.04 -9.78 -18.37
C GLU A 52 3.11 -10.76 -17.63
N ALA A 53 2.66 -10.42 -16.41
CA ALA A 53 1.64 -11.15 -15.66
C ALA A 53 1.06 -10.27 -14.54
N LEU A 54 -0.14 -9.74 -14.78
CA LEU A 54 -0.78 -8.75 -13.90
C LEU A 54 -1.46 -9.39 -12.68
N PRO A 55 -1.41 -8.72 -11.50
CA PRO A 55 -2.18 -9.12 -10.33
C PRO A 55 -3.66 -8.72 -10.47
N ASP A 56 -4.49 -9.20 -9.56
CA ASP A 56 -5.88 -8.75 -9.42
C ASP A 56 -5.99 -7.51 -8.53
N VAL A 57 -5.01 -7.27 -7.64
CA VAL A 57 -4.84 -6.02 -6.88
C VAL A 57 -3.36 -5.65 -6.82
N PHE A 58 -3.04 -4.40 -7.15
CA PHE A 58 -1.68 -3.85 -7.03
C PHE A 58 -1.57 -3.00 -5.76
N ASN A 59 -0.72 -3.40 -4.84
CA ASN A 59 -0.52 -2.72 -3.57
C ASN A 59 0.91 -2.15 -3.45
N HIS A 60 1.00 -0.89 -3.01
CA HIS A 60 2.23 -0.28 -2.53
C HIS A 60 1.88 0.63 -1.34
N ASN A 61 2.44 0.32 -0.17
CA ASN A 61 2.15 1.10 1.03
C ASN A 61 2.96 2.40 1.07
N LEU A 62 2.30 3.49 1.50
CA LEU A 62 3.00 4.71 1.90
C LEU A 62 3.54 4.62 3.34
N GLU A 63 2.92 3.81 4.20
CA GLU A 63 3.24 3.58 5.61
C GLU A 63 3.03 4.77 6.55
N THR A 64 3.46 5.98 6.19
CA THR A 64 3.35 7.16 7.07
C THR A 64 3.28 8.48 6.30
N VAL A 65 3.33 9.60 7.03
CA VAL A 65 3.23 10.97 6.51
C VAL A 65 4.59 11.51 6.04
N PRO A 66 4.62 12.47 5.09
CA PRO A 66 5.88 12.95 4.48
C PRO A 66 6.95 13.40 5.47
N ARG A 67 6.55 14.07 6.56
CA ARG A 67 7.47 14.52 7.62
C ARG A 67 8.22 13.37 8.30
N LEU A 68 7.60 12.20 8.40
CA LEU A 68 8.17 11.02 9.06
C LEU A 68 8.87 10.06 8.09
N TYR A 69 8.72 10.24 6.79
CA TYR A 69 9.29 9.36 5.76
C TYR A 69 10.80 9.10 5.91
N PRO A 70 11.66 10.13 6.07
CA PRO A 70 13.10 9.92 6.17
C PRO A 70 13.51 9.04 7.37
N VAL A 71 12.71 9.08 8.44
CA VAL A 71 12.98 8.35 9.69
C VAL A 71 12.34 6.96 9.67
N ALA A 72 11.13 6.83 9.14
CA ALA A 72 10.38 5.57 9.09
C ALA A 72 10.76 4.67 7.91
N ARG A 73 11.19 5.26 6.79
CA ARG A 73 11.53 4.53 5.55
C ARG A 73 12.85 5.04 4.95
N PRO A 74 13.99 4.82 5.61
CA PRO A 74 15.28 5.26 5.08
C PRO A 74 15.52 4.71 3.66
N GLY A 75 15.69 5.61 2.70
CA GLY A 75 15.94 5.26 1.30
C GLY A 75 14.72 5.28 0.38
N ALA A 76 13.50 5.33 0.93
CA ALA A 76 12.27 5.54 0.17
C ALA A 76 11.95 7.04 0.02
N ASP A 77 11.16 7.38 -0.99
CA ASP A 77 10.72 8.75 -1.26
C ASP A 77 9.19 8.81 -1.40
N TYR A 78 8.57 9.75 -0.68
CA TYR A 78 7.10 9.87 -0.63
C TYR A 78 6.49 10.14 -2.00
N ALA A 79 7.07 11.08 -2.75
CA ALA A 79 6.58 11.43 -4.08
C ALA A 79 6.78 10.27 -5.06
N HIS A 80 7.89 9.52 -4.93
CA HIS A 80 8.15 8.32 -5.72
C HIS A 80 7.13 7.21 -5.47
N SER A 81 6.77 6.96 -4.22
CA SER A 81 5.73 6.00 -3.86
C SER A 81 4.35 6.36 -4.42
N LEU A 82 4.00 7.66 -4.40
CA LEU A 82 2.78 8.17 -5.03
C LEU A 82 2.83 8.01 -6.56
N GLU A 83 3.98 8.32 -7.16
CA GLU A 83 4.21 8.20 -8.59
C GLU A 83 4.08 6.74 -9.07
N LEU A 84 4.57 5.76 -8.30
CA LEU A 84 4.42 4.34 -8.62
C LEU A 84 2.94 3.94 -8.72
N LEU A 85 2.12 4.34 -7.74
CA LEU A 85 0.68 4.07 -7.75
C LEU A 85 -0.01 4.73 -8.94
N ARG A 86 0.30 6.01 -9.21
CA ARG A 86 -0.24 6.76 -10.35
C ARG A 86 0.09 6.08 -11.68
N ARG A 87 1.38 5.77 -11.90
CA ARG A 87 1.88 5.14 -13.14
C ARG A 87 1.27 3.77 -13.38
N PHE A 88 1.15 2.94 -12.33
CA PHE A 88 0.49 1.66 -12.46
C PHE A 88 -0.98 1.84 -12.84
N LYS A 89 -1.70 2.75 -12.17
CA LYS A 89 -3.13 3.02 -12.44
C LYS A 89 -3.37 3.54 -13.86
N GLU A 90 -2.48 4.39 -14.37
CA GLU A 90 -2.56 4.91 -15.74
C GLU A 90 -2.35 3.83 -16.79
N ARG A 91 -1.40 2.91 -16.57
CA ARG A 91 -1.14 1.78 -17.47
C ARG A 91 -2.25 0.74 -17.43
N HIS A 92 -2.81 0.50 -16.24
CA HIS A 92 -3.74 -0.61 -15.98
C HIS A 92 -4.99 -0.14 -15.21
N PRO A 93 -5.85 0.73 -15.81
CA PRO A 93 -6.95 1.38 -15.10
C PRO A 93 -8.00 0.41 -14.52
N GLY A 94 -8.11 -0.78 -15.13
CA GLY A 94 -9.01 -1.86 -14.70
C GLY A 94 -8.55 -2.61 -13.45
N ILE A 95 -7.29 -2.46 -13.03
CA ILE A 95 -6.75 -3.14 -11.84
C ILE A 95 -6.87 -2.19 -10.63
N PRO A 96 -7.53 -2.62 -9.54
CA PRO A 96 -7.55 -1.89 -8.30
C PRO A 96 -6.15 -1.68 -7.72
N THR A 97 -5.88 -0.44 -7.30
CA THR A 97 -4.67 -0.05 -6.58
C THR A 97 -4.96 0.12 -5.10
N LYS A 98 -3.98 -0.21 -4.26
CA LYS A 98 -4.12 -0.21 -2.81
C LYS A 98 -2.88 0.39 -2.14
N SER A 99 -3.12 1.03 -1.00
CA SER A 99 -2.04 1.47 -0.11
C SER A 99 -2.38 1.25 1.36
N GLY A 100 -1.42 1.51 2.22
CA GLY A 100 -1.51 1.31 3.67
C GLY A 100 -0.82 2.43 4.43
N LEU A 101 -1.40 2.80 5.56
CA LEU A 101 -0.88 3.74 6.54
C LEU A 101 -0.88 3.12 7.94
N MET A 102 0.12 3.47 8.74
CA MET A 102 0.20 3.10 10.14
C MET A 102 0.05 4.34 11.02
N LEU A 103 -0.80 4.24 12.04
CA LEU A 103 -0.93 5.23 13.10
C LEU A 103 0.00 4.89 14.26
N GLY A 104 0.52 5.90 14.95
CA GLY A 104 1.35 5.72 16.15
C GLY A 104 2.84 5.95 15.94
N LEU A 105 3.27 6.50 14.81
CA LEU A 105 4.66 6.86 14.53
C LEU A 105 4.99 8.33 14.88
N GLY A 106 3.98 9.12 15.23
CA GLY A 106 4.10 10.53 15.60
C GLY A 106 3.44 11.48 14.62
N GLU A 107 2.62 10.94 13.72
CA GLU A 107 1.74 11.66 12.81
C GLU A 107 0.51 12.23 13.54
N THR A 108 -0.02 13.34 13.05
CA THR A 108 -1.36 13.82 13.44
C THR A 108 -2.43 13.27 12.50
N ASN A 109 -3.70 13.27 12.93
CA ASN A 109 -4.79 12.81 12.07
C ASN A 109 -4.96 13.72 10.84
N GLU A 110 -4.67 15.01 10.95
CA GLU A 110 -4.70 15.96 9.82
C GLU A 110 -3.64 15.62 8.77
N GLU A 111 -2.43 15.24 9.20
CA GLU A 111 -1.39 14.77 8.28
C GLU A 111 -1.80 13.46 7.60
N VAL A 112 -2.43 12.54 8.32
CA VAL A 112 -2.97 11.28 7.76
C VAL A 112 -4.04 11.59 6.71
N GLU A 113 -4.99 12.47 7.02
CA GLU A 113 -6.02 12.90 6.06
C GLU A 113 -5.42 13.58 4.82
N ALA A 114 -4.34 14.36 4.97
CA ALA A 114 -3.63 14.93 3.83
C ALA A 114 -3.07 13.83 2.91
N VAL A 115 -2.42 12.81 3.49
CA VAL A 115 -1.93 11.65 2.72
C VAL A 115 -3.08 10.88 2.04
N MET A 116 -4.23 10.77 2.69
CA MET A 116 -5.41 10.15 2.10
C MET A 116 -5.90 10.93 0.86
N ARG A 117 -5.86 12.26 0.90
CA ARG A 117 -6.18 13.11 -0.27
C ARG A 117 -5.16 12.91 -1.38
N ASP A 118 -3.87 12.86 -1.05
CA ASP A 118 -2.80 12.63 -2.02
C ASP A 118 -2.96 11.27 -2.72
N LEU A 119 -3.21 10.20 -1.96
CA LEU A 119 -3.51 8.87 -2.49
C LEU A 119 -4.68 8.87 -3.46
N ARG A 120 -5.77 9.57 -3.11
CA ARG A 120 -6.95 9.68 -3.99
C ARG A 120 -6.65 10.49 -5.24
N ALA A 121 -5.86 11.56 -5.14
CA ALA A 121 -5.43 12.34 -6.29
C ALA A 121 -4.62 11.51 -7.29
N GLN A 122 -3.90 10.47 -6.82
CA GLN A 122 -3.18 9.52 -7.67
C GLN A 122 -4.02 8.33 -8.14
N GLY A 123 -5.31 8.29 -7.83
CA GLY A 123 -6.21 7.23 -8.26
C GLY A 123 -6.17 5.96 -7.42
N CYS A 124 -5.57 5.97 -6.23
CA CYS A 124 -5.51 4.81 -5.33
C CYS A 124 -6.92 4.36 -4.91
N ASP A 125 -7.33 3.14 -5.25
CA ASP A 125 -8.72 2.67 -5.07
C ASP A 125 -9.04 2.23 -3.64
N MET A 126 -8.08 1.64 -2.93
CA MET A 126 -8.28 0.99 -1.63
C MET A 126 -7.26 1.49 -0.60
N LEU A 127 -7.66 1.53 0.67
CA LEU A 127 -6.82 1.97 1.77
C LEU A 127 -6.93 1.04 2.99
N THR A 128 -5.78 0.79 3.61
CA THR A 128 -5.70 0.16 4.94
C THR A 128 -5.09 1.14 5.95
N ILE A 129 -5.66 1.22 7.14
CA ILE A 129 -5.15 2.05 8.24
C ILE A 129 -5.05 1.17 9.48
N GLY A 130 -3.83 0.94 9.96
CA GLY A 130 -3.54 0.05 11.10
C GLY A 130 -2.75 0.74 12.21
N GLN A 131 -2.71 0.14 13.40
CA GLN A 131 -1.80 0.60 14.46
C GLN A 131 -0.38 0.08 14.21
N TYR A 132 0.59 0.99 14.25
CA TYR A 132 2.01 0.64 14.36
C TYR A 132 2.26 -0.08 15.69
N LEU A 133 2.79 -1.29 15.59
CA LEU A 133 3.26 -2.07 16.73
C LEU A 133 4.75 -2.22 16.60
N GLN A 134 5.49 -1.70 17.59
CA GLN A 134 6.95 -1.77 17.60
C GLN A 134 7.41 -3.24 17.59
N PRO A 135 8.13 -3.69 16.54
CA PRO A 135 8.55 -5.10 16.46
C PRO A 135 9.59 -5.47 17.52
N SER A 136 10.47 -4.52 17.86
CA SER A 136 11.47 -4.67 18.93
C SER A 136 11.97 -3.30 19.39
N ARG A 137 12.69 -3.26 20.51
CA ARG A 137 13.30 -2.04 21.08
C ARG A 137 14.25 -1.27 20.15
N HIS A 138 14.69 -1.89 19.05
CA HIS A 138 15.59 -1.28 18.06
C HIS A 138 14.84 -0.57 16.93
N HIS A 139 13.51 -0.67 16.90
CA HIS A 139 12.65 0.05 15.95
C HIS A 139 12.11 1.33 16.59
N LEU A 140 11.53 2.20 15.75
CA LEU A 140 10.91 3.45 16.22
C LEU A 140 9.95 3.17 17.39
N PRO A 141 9.98 4.00 18.45
CA PRO A 141 9.05 3.85 19.56
C PRO A 141 7.63 4.14 19.09
N VAL A 142 6.65 3.52 19.73
CA VAL A 142 5.24 3.89 19.53
C VAL A 142 5.03 5.28 20.16
N ALA A 143 4.68 6.27 19.35
CA ALA A 143 4.39 7.62 19.81
C ALA A 143 2.99 7.74 20.42
N ARG A 144 2.02 6.98 19.89
CA ARG A 144 0.65 6.89 20.41
C ARG A 144 -0.03 5.58 20.04
N TYR A 145 -0.96 5.15 20.88
CA TYR A 145 -1.95 4.13 20.54
C TYR A 145 -3.24 4.86 20.19
N ALA A 146 -3.64 4.82 18.92
CA ALA A 146 -4.85 5.49 18.46
C ALA A 146 -6.10 4.79 19.02
N ALA A 147 -7.09 5.58 19.44
CA ALA A 147 -8.34 5.04 19.93
C ALA A 147 -9.18 4.44 18.78
N PRO A 148 -10.03 3.43 19.03
CA PRO A 148 -10.92 2.87 17.99
C PRO A 148 -11.76 3.93 17.25
N GLU A 149 -12.15 5.00 17.93
CA GLU A 149 -12.93 6.11 17.37
C GLU A 149 -12.15 6.89 16.32
N GLU A 150 -10.82 7.00 16.46
CA GLU A 150 -9.95 7.66 15.48
C GLU A 150 -9.88 6.83 14.18
N PHE A 151 -9.76 5.50 14.30
CA PHE A 151 -9.84 4.61 13.14
C PHE A 151 -11.19 4.73 12.44
N ALA A 152 -12.29 4.77 13.20
CA ALA A 152 -13.64 4.93 12.67
C ALA A 152 -13.86 6.32 12.02
N GLN A 153 -13.22 7.37 12.53
CA GLN A 153 -13.21 8.68 11.90
C GLN A 153 -12.47 8.63 10.56
N LEU A 154 -11.25 8.10 10.52
CA LEU A 154 -10.47 7.99 9.29
C LEU A 154 -11.14 7.09 8.25
N ALA A 155 -11.84 6.03 8.67
CA ALA A 155 -12.68 5.22 7.77
C ALA A 155 -13.73 6.08 7.04
N ARG A 156 -14.47 6.90 7.80
CA ARG A 156 -15.50 7.81 7.26
C ARG A 156 -14.88 8.87 6.34
N VAL A 157 -13.73 9.43 6.70
CA VAL A 157 -13.00 10.37 5.84
C VAL A 157 -12.62 9.68 4.52
N GLY A 158 -12.06 8.47 4.59
CA GLY A 158 -11.66 7.73 3.38
C GLY A 158 -12.85 7.40 2.48
N GLN A 159 -13.98 6.98 3.05
CA GLN A 159 -15.22 6.77 2.30
C GLN A 159 -15.70 8.07 1.63
N ALA A 160 -15.67 9.20 2.34
CA ALA A 160 -16.05 10.50 1.81
C ALA A 160 -15.10 11.00 0.70
N LEU A 161 -13.81 10.64 0.76
CA LEU A 161 -12.82 10.91 -0.30
C LEU A 161 -12.95 9.95 -1.50
N GLY A 162 -13.86 8.97 -1.45
CA GLY A 162 -14.18 8.07 -2.55
C GLY A 162 -13.21 6.90 -2.73
N PHE A 163 -12.54 6.44 -1.66
CA PHE A 163 -11.94 5.10 -1.68
C PHE A 163 -13.06 4.05 -1.84
N ARG A 164 -12.85 3.04 -2.70
CA ARG A 164 -13.80 1.93 -2.89
C ARG A 164 -13.90 1.07 -1.65
N ASN A 165 -12.77 0.89 -0.96
CA ASN A 165 -12.72 0.19 0.32
C ASN A 165 -11.72 0.88 1.26
N VAL A 166 -12.11 1.03 2.52
CA VAL A 166 -11.25 1.48 3.60
C VAL A 166 -11.41 0.49 4.76
N ALA A 167 -10.35 -0.25 5.04
CA ALA A 167 -10.26 -1.04 6.26
C ALA A 167 -9.43 -0.26 7.29
N SER A 168 -10.02 0.07 8.43
CA SER A 168 -9.39 0.93 9.42
C SER A 168 -9.61 0.39 10.82
N GLY A 169 -8.53 0.02 11.50
CA GLY A 169 -8.63 -0.48 12.86
C GLY A 169 -7.28 -0.90 13.45
N PRO A 170 -7.19 -1.07 14.78
CA PRO A 170 -5.90 -1.32 15.44
C PRO A 170 -5.14 -2.53 14.88
N MET A 171 -5.86 -3.61 14.61
CA MET A 171 -5.30 -4.88 14.12
C MET A 171 -5.28 -5.00 12.59
N VAL A 172 -5.73 -3.97 11.86
CA VAL A 172 -5.69 -3.98 10.40
C VAL A 172 -4.23 -3.98 9.93
N ARG A 173 -3.97 -4.79 8.92
CA ARG A 173 -2.70 -4.89 8.18
C ARG A 173 -3.00 -4.84 6.70
N SER A 174 -1.99 -4.58 5.88
CA SER A 174 -2.16 -4.46 4.43
C SER A 174 -2.82 -5.69 3.78
N SER A 175 -2.66 -6.89 4.36
CA SER A 175 -3.31 -8.13 3.89
C SER A 175 -4.53 -8.59 4.72
N TYR A 176 -4.92 -7.87 5.77
CA TYR A 176 -6.00 -8.27 6.68
C TYR A 176 -7.36 -8.20 5.94
N HIS A 177 -8.06 -9.33 5.80
CA HIS A 177 -9.32 -9.45 5.04
C HIS A 177 -9.25 -8.93 3.59
N ALA A 178 -8.12 -9.12 2.90
CA ALA A 178 -7.96 -8.67 1.52
C ALA A 178 -9.07 -9.19 0.58
N GLU A 179 -9.58 -10.41 0.79
CA GLU A 179 -10.71 -10.96 0.03
C GLU A 179 -12.00 -10.13 0.22
N ARG A 180 -12.33 -9.79 1.47
CA ARG A 180 -13.53 -9.02 1.82
C ARG A 180 -13.36 -7.58 1.36
N GLN A 181 -12.13 -7.06 1.43
CA GLN A 181 -11.80 -5.74 0.92
C GLN A 181 -12.00 -5.64 -0.60
N ALA A 182 -11.51 -6.64 -1.35
CA ALA A 182 -11.71 -6.74 -2.80
C ALA A 182 -13.19 -6.93 -3.17
N ALA A 183 -13.96 -7.62 -2.32
CA ALA A 183 -15.41 -7.78 -2.47
C ALA A 183 -16.22 -6.52 -2.09
N GLY A 184 -15.58 -5.46 -1.56
CA GLY A 184 -16.24 -4.21 -1.16
C GLY A 184 -16.94 -4.28 0.20
N GLU A 185 -16.67 -5.30 1.00
CA GLU A 185 -17.17 -5.37 2.38
C GLU A 185 -16.34 -4.45 3.29
N ALA A 186 -17.01 -3.59 4.05
CA ALA A 186 -16.36 -2.67 4.98
C ALA A 186 -16.15 -3.32 6.36
N TYR A 187 -15.04 -2.96 7.02
CA TYR A 187 -14.74 -3.32 8.42
C TYR A 187 -14.16 -2.12 9.15
#